data_AF-A0A5K0VAT1-F1
#
_entry.id   AF-A0A5K0VAT1-F1
#
_cell.length_a   1.000
_cell.length_b   1.000
_cell.length_c   1.000
_cell.angle_alpha   90.00
_cell.angle_beta   90.00
_cell.angle_gamma   90.00
#
_symmetry.space_group_name_H-M   'P 1'
#
loop_
_entity.id
_entity.type
_entity.pdbx_description
1 polymer ?
#
loop_
_entity_poly.entity_id
_entity_poly.type
_entity_poly.pdbx_seq_one_letter_code
_entity_poly.pdbx_strand_id
1 'polypeptide(L)' 'YNLLEETKRVAESARKLRQGLIGGAGFKLSLRAKELRRVARTRKIDVLLLPAGMTMKKKNRSYYNR' A
#
# COMPACT_ATOMS: atom_id res chain seq x y z
N TYR A 1 -22.91 -15.15 -24.57
CA TYR A 1 -22.20 -13.86 -24.70
C TYR A 1 -22.05 -13.10 -23.36
N ASN A 2 -22.93 -13.26 -22.36
CA ASN A 2 -22.86 -12.47 -21.12
C ASN A 2 -21.62 -12.69 -20.23
N LEU A 3 -21.07 -13.92 -20.17
CA LEU A 3 -19.98 -14.22 -19.23
C LEU A 3 -18.69 -13.44 -19.52
N LEU A 4 -18.36 -13.24 -20.80
CA LEU A 4 -17.18 -12.48 -21.23
C LEU A 4 -17.30 -10.99 -20.92
N GLU A 5 -18.51 -10.45 -20.98
CA GLU A 5 -18.77 -9.05 -20.70
C GLU A 5 -18.74 -8.76 -19.19
N GLU A 6 -19.32 -9.66 -18.39
CA GLU A 6 -19.30 -9.56 -16.93
C GLU A 6 -17.88 -9.70 -16.37
N THR A 7 -17.10 -10.66 -16.87
CA THR A 7 -15.70 -10.84 -16.48
C THR A 7 -14.85 -9.62 -16.84
N LYS A 8 -15.04 -9.04 -18.03
CA LYS A 8 -14.38 -7.78 -18.42
C LYS A 8 -14.77 -6.61 -17.50
N ARG A 9 -16.06 -6.51 -17.13
CA ARG A 9 -16.57 -5.47 -16.21
C ARG A 9 -15.97 -5.59 -14.81
N VAL A 10 -15.89 -6.81 -14.28
CA VAL A 10 -15.26 -7.08 -12.96
C VAL A 10 -13.77 -6.78 -12.99
N ALA A 11 -13.06 -7.20 -14.05
CA ALA A 11 -11.64 -6.94 -14.21
C ALA A 11 -11.33 -5.44 -14.32
N GLU A 12 -12.12 -4.67 -15.09
CA GLU A 12 -12.00 -3.21 -15.18
C GLU A 12 -12.28 -2.52 -13.83
N SER A 13 -13.28 -2.99 -13.08
CA SER A 13 -13.61 -2.44 -11.76
C SER A 13 -12.48 -2.69 -10.75
N ALA A 14 -11.92 -3.91 -10.75
CA ALA A 14 -10.75 -4.26 -9.94
C ALA A 14 -9.50 -3.46 -10.36
N ARG A 15 -9.30 -3.25 -11.67
CA ARG A 15 -8.21 -2.42 -12.21
C ARG A 15 -8.33 -0.96 -11.78
N LYS A 16 -9.54 -0.38 -11.83
CA LYS A 16 -9.82 0.98 -11.36
C LYS A 16 -9.62 1.12 -9.86
N LEU A 17 -10.10 0.18 -9.04
CA LEU A 17 -9.81 0.14 -7.61
C LEU A 17 -8.31 0.05 -7.33
N ARG A 18 -7.62 -0.83 -8.04
CA ARG A 18 -6.16 -0.98 -7.94
C ARG A 18 -5.43 0.28 -8.38
N GLN A 19 -5.85 0.96 -9.44
CA GLN A 19 -5.27 2.25 -9.86
C GLN A 19 -5.58 3.38 -8.87
N GLY A 20 -6.78 3.42 -8.28
CA GLY A 20 -7.09 4.37 -7.20
C GLY A 20 -6.24 4.14 -5.95
N LEU A 21 -5.93 2.87 -5.64
CA LEU A 21 -5.11 2.48 -4.49
C LEU A 21 -3.60 2.56 -4.75
N ILE A 22 -3.13 2.35 -5.98
CA ILE A 22 -1.71 2.17 -6.32
C ILE A 22 -1.18 3.28 -7.25
N GLY A 23 -2.04 3.89 -8.08
CA GLY A 23 -1.64 4.77 -9.19
C GLY A 23 -2.07 6.24 -9.10
N GLY A 24 -3.02 6.63 -8.23
CA GLY A 24 -3.55 8.00 -8.18
C GLY A 24 -2.85 8.95 -7.20
N ALA A 25 -2.19 8.40 -6.19
CA ALA A 25 -1.33 9.12 -5.29
C ALA A 25 -0.20 8.16 -4.97
N GLY A 26 0.97 8.36 -5.58
CA GLY A 26 2.15 7.57 -5.23
C GLY A 26 2.20 7.50 -3.70
N PHE A 27 2.24 6.28 -3.14
CA PHE A 27 2.27 6.04 -1.70
C PHE A 27 3.37 6.90 -1.08
N LYS A 28 3.04 8.15 -0.74
CA LYS A 28 3.97 9.08 -0.12
C LYS A 28 4.07 8.59 1.30
N LEU A 29 5.04 7.71 1.53
CA LEU A 29 5.48 7.39 2.87
C LEU A 29 5.77 8.72 3.56
N SER A 30 5.20 8.90 4.76
CA SER A 30 5.61 9.98 5.64
C SER A 30 7.13 9.92 5.86
N LEU A 31 7.75 11.07 6.14
CA LEU A 31 9.20 11.14 6.37
C LEU A 31 9.67 10.11 7.42
N ARG A 32 8.91 9.99 8.52
CA ARG A 32 9.15 9.00 9.58
C ARG A 32 9.14 7.55 9.08
N ALA A 33 8.22 7.21 8.16
CA ALA A 33 8.15 5.87 7.58
C ALA A 33 9.32 5.59 6.62
N LYS A 34 9.83 6.62 5.92
CA LYS A 34 11.04 6.49 5.09
C LYS A 34 12.28 6.25 5.95
N GLU A 35 12.43 6.98 7.05
CA GLU A 35 13.53 6.81 7.99
C GLU A 35 13.50 5.42 8.64
N LEU A 36 12.33 4.97 9.11
CA LEU A 36 12.16 3.62 9.65
C LEU A 36 12.56 2.55 8.63
N ARG A 37 12.11 2.67 7.38
CA ARG A 37 12.50 1.71 6.32
C ARG A 37 14.01 1.73 6.04
N ARG A 38 14.63 2.92 6.04
CA ARG A 38 16.07 3.08 5.83
C ARG A 38 16.86 2.38 6.93
N VAL A 39 16.49 2.60 8.20
CA VAL A 39 17.18 1.99 9.36
C VAL A 39 16.89 0.50 9.46
N ALA A 40 15.67 0.06 9.15
CA ALA A 40 15.37 -1.36 9.12
C ALA A 40 16.25 -2.09 8.09
N ARG A 41 16.43 -1.49 6.90
CA ARG A 41 17.32 -2.02 5.87
C ARG A 41 18.78 -2.11 6.32
N THR A 42 19.30 -1.13 7.07
CA THR A 42 20.67 -1.23 7.62
C THR A 42 20.81 -2.33 8.66
N ARG A 43 19.71 -2.66 9.37
CA ARG A 43 19.65 -3.75 10.36
C ARG A 43 19.25 -5.10 9.78
N LYS A 44 19.13 -5.24 8.45
CA LYS A 44 18.62 -6.45 7.77
C LYS A 44 17.22 -6.88 8.23
N ILE A 45 16.38 -5.91 8.59
CA ILE A 45 14.98 -6.12 8.97
C ILE A 45 14.10 -5.74 7.78
N ASP A 46 13.25 -6.67 7.34
CA ASP A 46 12.29 -6.43 6.27
C ASP A 46 11.04 -5.72 6.80
N VAL A 47 10.76 -4.53 6.24
CA VAL A 47 9.58 -3.72 6.60
C VAL A 47 8.62 -3.66 5.42
N LEU A 48 7.49 -4.35 5.59
CA LEU A 48 6.35 -4.30 4.68
C LEU A 48 5.45 -3.12 5.03
N LEU A 49 5.05 -2.36 4.02
CA LEU A 49 4.20 -1.19 4.19
C LEU A 49 2.82 -1.51 3.66
N LEU A 50 1.84 -1.42 4.55
CA LEU A 50 0.45 -1.73 4.23
C LEU A 50 -0.23 -0.54 3.50
N PRO A 51 -1.21 -0.83 2.62
CA PRO A 51 -2.02 0.19 1.97
C PRO A 51 -2.84 1.02 2.97
N ALA A 52 -3.32 2.19 2.53
CA ALA A 52 -4.24 3.00 3.32
C ALA A 52 -5.55 2.23 3.58
N GLY A 53 -6.14 2.37 4.77
CA GLY A 53 -7.41 1.71 5.12
C GLY A 53 -7.28 0.41 5.93
N MET A 54 -6.10 -0.20 6.02
CA MET A 54 -5.91 -1.37 6.90
C MET A 54 -5.89 -0.98 8.39
N THR A 55 -6.72 -1.65 9.20
CA THR A 55 -6.79 -1.43 10.66
C THR A 55 -5.44 -1.62 11.34
N MET A 56 -4.63 -2.57 10.87
CA MET A 56 -3.27 -2.79 11.39
C MET A 56 -2.36 -1.58 11.16
N LYS A 57 -2.49 -0.90 10.01
CA LYS A 57 -1.76 0.34 9.74
C LYS A 57 -2.23 1.48 10.65
N LYS A 58 -3.54 1.60 10.89
CA LYS A 58 -4.10 2.63 11.79
C LYS A 58 -3.63 2.48 13.24
N LYS A 59 -3.46 1.25 13.70
CA LYS A 59 -2.98 0.94 15.07
C LYS A 59 -1.46 1.00 15.21
N ASN A 60 -0.72 0.95 14.10
CA ASN A 60 0.74 0.95 14.11
C ASN A 60 1.29 2.34 14.48
N ARG A 61 1.94 2.43 15.65
CA ARG A 61 2.62 3.63 16.15
C ARG A 61 4.14 3.52 16.07
N SER A 62 4.68 2.54 15.34
CA SER A 62 6.12 2.36 15.21
C SER A 62 6.72 3.50 14.39
N TYR A 63 7.65 4.22 14.99
CA TYR A 63 8.48 5.23 14.34
C TYR A 63 9.94 5.00 14.71
N TYR A 64 10.85 5.45 13.85
CA TYR A 64 12.25 5.51 14.21
C TYR A 64 12.46 6.69 15.15
N ASN A 65 12.91 6.42 16.38
CA ASN A 65 13.41 7.43 17.30
C ASN A 65 14.92 7.54 17.10
N ARG A 66 15.42 8.76 16.89
CA ARG A 66 16.82 9.00 16.52
C ARG A 66 17.77 8.71 17.67
#